data_AF-A0A7T7UTZ6-F1
#
_entry.id   AF-A0A7T7UTZ6-F1
#
_cell.length_a   1.000
_cell.length_b   1.000
_cell.length_c   1.000
_cell.angle_alpha   90.00
_cell.angle_beta   90.00
_cell.angle_gamma   90.00
#
_symmetry.space_group_name_H-M   'P 1'
#
loop_
_entity.id
_entity.type
_entity.pdbx_description
1 polymer ?
#
loop_
_entity_poly.entity_id
_entity_poly.type
_entity_poly.pdbx_seq_one_letter_code
_entity_poly.pdbx_strand_id
1 'polypeptide(L)'
;MALIILFNANDIEKEKLRILCKKENVKLKIIGMEDVEQKVGYLAEIDGFEKIESEGEYIKEFDFTFAFFKDFEENDLFPFIDKMRENGIVIEHKATITPTNIKWTLRYLLEENDQEHKTMQIVEEINTYLEKASKIKEESGKENPEIAKSVKELNHYFQTAGENFDIKIAKEFRDKIKNLVENL
;
A
#
# COMPACT_ATOMS: atom_id res chain seq x y z
N MET A 1 -0.10 22.63 11.90
CA MET A 1 0.21 21.49 12.80
C MET A 1 -0.10 20.24 12.02
N ALA A 2 0.85 19.31 11.91
CA ALA A 2 0.66 18.07 11.17
C ALA A 2 -0.49 17.23 11.76
N LEU A 3 -1.16 16.48 10.90
CA LEU A 3 -2.28 15.61 11.26
C LEU A 3 -2.06 14.21 10.67
N ILE A 4 -2.24 13.20 11.52
CA ILE A 4 -2.37 11.81 11.11
C ILE A 4 -3.81 11.37 11.31
N ILE A 5 -4.40 10.78 10.28
CA ILE A 5 -5.70 10.14 10.34
C ILE A 5 -5.47 8.63 10.30
N LEU A 6 -5.93 7.92 11.34
CA LEU A 6 -5.72 6.49 11.52
C LEU A 6 -7.06 5.75 11.36
N PHE A 7 -7.11 4.85 10.38
CA PHE A 7 -8.27 4.01 10.07
C PHE A 7 -7.99 2.56 10.46
N ASN A 8 -9.00 1.92 11.08
CA ASN A 8 -9.04 0.49 11.37
C ASN A 8 -7.76 -0.09 12.02
N ALA A 9 -7.21 0.62 13.01
CA ALA A 9 -6.08 0.17 13.82
C ALA A 9 -6.55 -0.58 15.07
N ASN A 10 -5.73 -1.52 15.56
CA ASN A 10 -6.00 -2.16 16.85
C ASN A 10 -5.69 -1.22 18.02
N ASP A 11 -6.14 -1.57 19.23
CA ASP A 11 -6.01 -0.68 20.40
C ASP A 11 -4.55 -0.45 20.83
N ILE A 12 -3.68 -1.44 20.60
CA ILE A 12 -2.24 -1.32 20.91
C ILE A 12 -1.59 -0.31 19.97
N GLU A 13 -1.87 -0.38 18.67
CA GLU A 13 -1.36 0.55 17.67
C GLU A 13 -1.88 1.97 17.89
N LYS A 14 -3.19 2.11 18.18
CA LYS A 14 -3.81 3.40 18.53
C LYS A 14 -3.08 4.06 19.69
N GLU A 15 -2.80 3.30 20.77
CA GLU A 15 -2.16 3.85 21.95
C GLU A 15 -0.69 4.22 21.70
N LYS A 16 0.06 3.34 21.03
CA LYS A 16 1.45 3.65 20.66
C LYS A 16 1.55 4.90 19.79
N LEU A 17 0.68 5.02 18.77
CA LEU A 17 0.69 6.18 17.89
C LEU A 17 0.22 7.44 18.62
N ARG A 18 -0.75 7.33 19.53
CA ARG A 18 -1.18 8.46 20.38
C ARG A 18 -0.04 9.01 21.22
N ILE A 19 0.75 8.14 21.86
CA ILE A 19 1.92 8.55 22.66
C ILE A 19 2.95 9.25 21.77
N LEU A 20 3.28 8.66 20.62
CA LEU A 20 4.24 9.24 19.67
C LEU A 20 3.77 10.60 19.14
N CYS A 21 2.53 10.69 18.66
CA CYS A 21 1.95 11.94 18.16
C CYS A 21 1.99 13.05 19.22
N LYS A 22 1.69 12.73 20.49
CA LYS A 22 1.79 13.69 21.59
C LYS A 22 3.22 14.20 21.81
N LYS A 23 4.20 13.29 21.77
CA LYS A 23 5.63 13.63 21.92
C LYS A 23 6.13 14.52 20.78
N GLU A 24 5.70 14.25 19.57
CA GLU A 24 6.15 14.93 18.34
C GLU A 24 5.26 16.11 17.93
N ASN A 25 4.30 16.50 18.78
CA ASN A 25 3.35 17.60 18.52
C ASN A 25 2.56 17.44 17.19
N VAL A 26 2.12 16.21 16.93
CA VAL A 26 1.30 15.83 15.78
C VAL A 26 -0.13 15.56 16.26
N LYS A 27 -1.14 16.07 15.54
CA LYS A 27 -2.53 15.75 15.82
C LYS A 27 -2.84 14.33 15.33
N LEU A 28 -3.57 13.56 16.13
CA LEU A 28 -4.07 12.24 15.75
C LEU A 28 -5.60 12.25 15.72
N LYS A 29 -6.18 11.85 14.58
CA LYS A 29 -7.60 11.60 14.41
C LYS A 29 -7.79 10.11 14.15
N ILE A 30 -8.64 9.45 14.93
CA ILE A 30 -9.00 8.05 14.72
C ILE A 30 -10.35 8.02 14.04
N ILE A 31 -10.47 7.24 12.97
CA ILE A 31 -11.68 7.08 12.17
C ILE A 31 -11.99 5.60 12.01
N GLY A 32 -13.24 5.31 11.65
CA GLY A 32 -13.74 3.96 11.54
C GLY A 32 -14.40 3.68 10.19
N MET A 33 -15.02 2.51 10.11
CA MET A 33 -15.71 2.03 8.92
C MET A 33 -16.94 2.91 8.59
N GLU A 34 -17.53 3.53 9.59
CA GLU A 34 -18.59 4.53 9.48
C GLU A 34 -18.18 5.75 8.62
N ASP A 35 -16.87 6.02 8.49
CA ASP A 35 -16.32 7.16 7.77
C ASP A 35 -16.00 6.87 6.29
N VAL A 36 -16.18 5.64 5.80
CA VAL A 36 -15.70 5.25 4.44
C VAL A 36 -16.37 6.04 3.31
N GLU A 37 -17.59 6.55 3.53
CA GLU A 37 -18.27 7.41 2.56
C GLU A 37 -17.86 8.88 2.64
N GLN A 38 -17.15 9.28 3.70
CA GLN A 38 -16.69 10.66 3.86
C GLN A 38 -15.64 11.02 2.82
N LYS A 39 -15.64 12.29 2.43
CA LYS A 39 -14.54 12.84 1.63
C LYS A 39 -13.27 12.92 2.45
N VAL A 40 -12.15 12.57 1.82
CA VAL A 40 -10.82 12.68 2.44
C VAL A 40 -10.55 14.11 2.90
N GLY A 41 -10.97 15.12 2.12
CA GLY A 41 -10.88 16.53 2.52
C GLY A 41 -11.63 16.84 3.82
N TYR A 42 -12.81 16.28 4.03
CA TYR A 42 -13.56 16.43 5.29
C TYR A 42 -12.84 15.74 6.45
N LEU A 43 -12.39 14.49 6.24
CA LEU A 43 -11.65 13.75 7.25
C LEU A 43 -10.35 14.46 7.65
N ALA A 44 -9.71 15.10 6.68
CA ALA A 44 -8.48 15.88 6.80
C ALA A 44 -8.69 17.32 7.30
N GLU A 45 -9.91 17.71 7.65
CA GLU A 45 -10.24 19.04 8.17
C GLU A 45 -9.82 20.16 7.20
N ILE A 46 -10.05 19.94 5.92
CA ILE A 46 -9.80 20.92 4.86
C ILE A 46 -11.08 21.71 4.62
N ASP A 47 -10.96 23.04 4.60
CA ASP A 47 -12.06 23.95 4.34
C ASP A 47 -12.74 23.65 2.99
N GLY A 48 -14.07 23.79 2.96
CA GLY A 48 -14.88 23.54 1.76
C GLY A 48 -15.31 22.08 1.57
N PHE A 49 -14.98 21.19 2.50
CA PHE A 49 -15.51 19.82 2.53
C PHE A 49 -16.47 19.65 3.71
N GLU A 50 -17.72 19.30 3.40
CA GLU A 50 -18.78 19.08 4.39
C GLU A 50 -18.90 17.60 4.75
N LYS A 51 -19.47 17.35 5.92
CA LYS A 51 -19.81 16.00 6.38
C LYS A 51 -20.87 15.41 5.44
N ILE A 52 -20.69 14.16 5.06
CA ILE A 52 -21.73 13.36 4.42
C ILE A 52 -22.57 12.69 5.53
N GLU A 53 -23.89 12.86 5.51
CA GLU A 53 -24.74 12.36 6.60
C GLU A 53 -24.95 10.83 6.58
N SER A 54 -24.64 10.14 5.49
CA SER A 54 -24.67 8.68 5.45
C SER A 54 -23.49 8.07 6.21
N GLU A 55 -23.78 7.09 7.04
CA GLU A 55 -22.76 6.24 7.65
C GLU A 55 -22.35 5.12 6.68
N GLY A 56 -21.06 4.82 6.67
CA GLY A 56 -20.51 3.69 5.95
C GLY A 56 -20.92 2.34 6.53
N GLU A 57 -20.99 1.34 5.66
CA GLU A 57 -21.21 -0.06 6.06
C GLU A 57 -19.89 -0.82 6.17
N TYR A 58 -19.91 -1.96 6.86
CA TYR A 58 -18.74 -2.83 6.96
C TYR A 58 -18.34 -3.45 5.62
N ILE A 59 -17.07 -3.27 5.26
CA ILE A 59 -16.47 -3.78 4.02
C ILE A 59 -15.30 -4.67 4.41
N LYS A 60 -15.42 -5.97 4.14
CA LYS A 60 -14.41 -6.97 4.53
C LYS A 60 -13.06 -6.72 3.88
N GLU A 61 -13.06 -6.17 2.67
CA GLU A 61 -11.87 -5.84 1.90
C GLU A 61 -11.01 -4.76 2.57
N PHE A 62 -11.58 -3.97 3.49
CA PHE A 62 -10.88 -2.92 4.24
C PHE A 62 -10.48 -3.35 5.66
N ASP A 63 -10.35 -4.66 5.90
CA ASP A 63 -9.84 -5.21 7.15
C ASP A 63 -8.31 -5.10 7.26
N PHE A 64 -7.80 -3.88 7.09
CA PHE A 64 -6.41 -3.51 7.25
C PHE A 64 -6.29 -2.12 7.88
N THR A 65 -5.17 -1.88 8.56
CA THR A 65 -4.86 -0.57 9.15
C THR A 65 -4.31 0.37 8.10
N PHE A 66 -4.82 1.61 8.09
CA PHE A 66 -4.42 2.65 7.14
C PHE A 66 -4.07 3.97 7.86
N ALA A 67 -3.04 4.69 7.40
CA ALA A 67 -2.71 6.03 7.89
C ALA A 67 -2.59 7.11 6.79
N PHE A 68 -3.30 8.24 6.95
CA PHE A 68 -3.12 9.44 6.11
C PHE A 68 -2.29 10.50 6.82
N PHE A 69 -1.35 11.10 6.07
CA PHE A 69 -0.46 12.16 6.56
C PHE A 69 -0.82 13.51 5.90
N LYS A 70 -1.16 14.50 6.73
CA LYS A 70 -1.47 15.89 6.33
C LYS A 70 -0.48 16.86 6.95
N ASP A 71 -0.07 17.86 6.17
CA ASP A 71 0.86 18.94 6.56
C ASP A 71 2.19 18.41 7.13
N PHE A 72 2.66 17.28 6.60
CA PHE A 72 4.05 16.84 6.77
C PHE A 72 4.86 17.38 5.61
N GLU A 73 5.90 18.15 5.91
CA GLU A 73 6.91 18.48 4.92
C GLU A 73 7.73 17.23 4.57
N GLU A 74 8.30 17.17 3.36
CA GLU A 74 9.05 16.00 2.89
C GLU A 74 10.21 15.62 3.85
N ASN A 75 10.85 16.63 4.44
CA ASN A 75 11.93 16.45 5.41
C ASN A 75 11.46 15.94 6.78
N ASP A 76 10.16 16.00 7.09
CA ASP A 76 9.60 15.64 8.40
C ASP A 76 8.84 14.31 8.37
N LEU A 77 8.27 13.94 7.21
CA LEU A 77 7.50 12.71 7.05
C LEU A 77 8.35 11.46 7.30
N PHE A 78 9.49 11.34 6.61
CA PHE A 78 10.34 10.16 6.72
C PHE A 78 10.92 9.98 8.14
N PRO A 79 11.46 11.04 8.80
CA PRO A 79 11.87 10.92 10.20
C PRO A 79 10.73 10.53 11.15
N PHE A 80 9.49 10.99 10.90
CA PHE A 80 8.35 10.56 11.69
C PHE A 80 8.03 9.07 11.49
N ILE A 81 8.06 8.59 10.25
CA ILE A 81 7.88 7.16 9.92
C ILE A 81 8.97 6.30 10.58
N ASP A 82 10.20 6.78 10.62
CA ASP A 82 11.29 6.07 11.30
C ASP A 82 11.04 5.99 12.82
N LYS A 83 10.59 7.08 13.44
CA LYS A 83 10.14 7.05 14.85
C LYS A 83 8.97 6.10 15.07
N MET A 84 8.03 5.99 14.12
CA MET A 84 6.95 4.98 14.20
C MET A 84 7.55 3.57 14.27
N ARG A 85 8.50 3.24 13.38
CA ARG A 85 9.18 1.94 13.34
C ARG A 85 9.95 1.67 14.64
N GLU A 86 10.68 2.64 15.15
CA GLU A 86 11.42 2.55 16.43
C GLU A 86 10.49 2.27 17.62
N ASN A 87 9.23 2.71 17.57
CA ASN A 87 8.21 2.45 18.59
C ASN A 87 7.38 1.19 18.30
N GLY A 88 7.78 0.39 17.30
CA GLY A 88 7.09 -0.83 16.89
C GLY A 88 5.68 -0.55 16.35
N ILE A 89 5.52 0.53 15.60
CA ILE A 89 4.32 0.88 14.84
C ILE A 89 4.67 0.70 13.37
N VAL A 90 4.10 -0.33 12.74
CA VAL A 90 4.29 -0.61 11.31
C VAL A 90 2.91 -0.66 10.68
N ILE A 91 2.61 0.35 9.87
CA ILE A 91 1.37 0.42 9.10
C ILE A 91 1.78 0.20 7.66
N GLU A 92 1.22 -0.77 6.96
CA GLU A 92 1.59 -1.03 5.56
C GLU A 92 0.95 0.01 4.64
N HIS A 93 -0.37 0.17 4.74
CA HIS A 93 -1.16 1.08 3.92
C HIS A 93 -1.08 2.53 4.40
N LYS A 94 -0.57 3.41 3.54
CA LYS A 94 -0.32 4.82 3.86
C LYS A 94 -0.54 5.70 2.64
N ALA A 95 -0.96 6.93 2.86
CA ALA A 95 -0.91 7.97 1.82
C ALA A 95 -0.70 9.37 2.40
N THR A 96 -0.16 10.27 1.58
CA THR A 96 -0.13 11.71 1.87
C THR A 96 -1.34 12.40 1.25
N ILE A 97 -1.78 13.51 1.83
CA ILE A 97 -2.80 14.37 1.21
C ILE A 97 -2.26 15.01 -0.08
N THR A 98 -3.07 14.99 -1.13
CA THR A 98 -2.77 15.61 -2.43
C THR A 98 -3.98 16.40 -2.94
N PRO A 99 -3.80 17.36 -3.88
CA PRO A 99 -4.93 18.08 -4.49
C PRO A 99 -5.96 17.16 -5.17
N THR A 100 -5.54 15.95 -5.56
CA THR A 100 -6.39 14.96 -6.20
C THR A 100 -7.19 14.18 -5.16
N ASN A 101 -6.52 13.56 -4.18
CA ASN A 101 -7.18 12.60 -3.29
C ASN A 101 -8.11 13.25 -2.25
N ILE A 102 -8.00 14.55 -1.98
CA ILE A 102 -8.94 15.26 -1.08
C ILE A 102 -10.40 15.19 -1.57
N LYS A 103 -10.60 15.04 -2.90
CA LYS A 103 -11.93 14.94 -3.52
C LYS A 103 -12.50 13.52 -3.50
N TRP A 104 -11.67 12.54 -3.16
CA TRP A 104 -12.05 11.14 -3.12
C TRP A 104 -12.82 10.83 -1.83
N THR A 105 -13.64 9.78 -1.87
CA THR A 105 -14.14 9.17 -0.64
C THR A 105 -13.02 8.36 0.00
N LEU A 106 -13.10 8.13 1.30
CA LEU A 106 -12.18 7.23 1.98
C LEU A 106 -12.21 5.82 1.34
N ARG A 107 -13.41 5.31 1.00
CA ARG A 107 -13.60 4.05 0.25
C ARG A 107 -12.70 3.97 -0.98
N TYR A 108 -12.81 4.96 -1.88
CA TYR A 108 -12.06 4.94 -3.12
C TYR A 108 -10.54 5.00 -2.88
N LEU A 109 -10.11 5.77 -1.88
CA LEU A 109 -8.70 5.87 -1.52
C LEU A 109 -8.14 4.57 -0.90
N LEU A 110 -8.94 3.86 -0.10
CA LEU A 110 -8.58 2.54 0.42
C LEU A 110 -8.49 1.51 -0.72
N GLU A 111 -9.41 1.55 -1.69
CA GLU A 111 -9.38 0.68 -2.88
C GLU A 111 -8.11 0.88 -3.71
N GLU A 112 -7.78 2.12 -4.06
CA GLU A 112 -6.59 2.44 -4.86
C GLU A 112 -5.31 2.05 -4.11
N ASN A 113 -5.22 2.32 -2.80
CA ASN A 113 -4.03 1.98 -2.03
C ASN A 113 -3.85 0.47 -1.83
N ASP A 114 -4.94 -0.26 -1.63
CA ASP A 114 -4.90 -1.73 -1.55
C ASP A 114 -4.53 -2.35 -2.91
N GLN A 115 -5.02 -1.79 -4.02
CA GLN A 115 -4.60 -2.22 -5.35
C GLN A 115 -3.11 -1.96 -5.62
N GLU A 116 -2.60 -0.78 -5.25
CA GLU A 116 -1.17 -0.45 -5.31
C GLU A 116 -0.35 -1.45 -4.49
N HIS A 117 -0.76 -1.70 -3.25
CA HIS A 117 -0.08 -2.62 -2.35
C HIS A 117 -0.04 -4.05 -2.91
N LYS A 118 -1.17 -4.59 -3.36
CA LYS A 118 -1.26 -5.91 -4.00
C LYS A 118 -0.41 -5.99 -5.26
N THR A 119 -0.34 -4.92 -6.03
CA THR A 119 0.51 -4.84 -7.24
C THR A 119 1.98 -4.95 -6.86
N MET A 120 2.44 -4.17 -5.88
CA MET A 120 3.82 -4.24 -5.39
C MET A 120 4.16 -5.63 -4.84
N GLN A 121 3.26 -6.25 -4.07
CA GLN A 121 3.46 -7.61 -3.56
C GLN A 121 3.69 -8.63 -4.69
N ILE A 122 2.87 -8.59 -5.74
CA ILE A 122 3.03 -9.51 -6.88
C ILE A 122 4.35 -9.27 -7.61
N VAL A 123 4.74 -8.00 -7.80
CA VAL A 123 6.03 -7.66 -8.43
C VAL A 123 7.20 -8.18 -7.59
N GLU A 124 7.14 -8.03 -6.27
CA GLU A 124 8.18 -8.51 -5.35
C GLU A 124 8.30 -10.04 -5.36
N GLU A 125 7.16 -10.75 -5.37
CA GLU A 125 7.15 -12.20 -5.50
C GLU A 125 7.76 -12.65 -6.83
N ILE A 126 7.41 -11.98 -7.93
CA ILE A 126 8.01 -12.25 -9.25
C ILE A 126 9.53 -12.09 -9.16
N ASN A 127 10.02 -10.96 -8.64
CA ASN A 127 11.46 -10.70 -8.49
C ASN A 127 12.14 -11.81 -7.69
N THR A 128 11.52 -12.25 -6.58
CA THR A 128 12.03 -13.36 -5.77
C THR A 128 12.21 -14.66 -6.58
N TYR A 129 11.25 -15.02 -7.43
CA TYR A 129 11.40 -16.22 -8.27
C TYR A 129 12.39 -16.02 -9.42
N LEU A 130 12.52 -14.80 -9.95
CA LEU A 130 13.56 -14.47 -10.95
C LEU A 130 14.96 -14.60 -10.37
N GLU A 131 15.16 -14.17 -9.13
CA GLU A 131 16.43 -14.35 -8.42
C GLU A 131 16.75 -15.84 -8.20
N LYS A 132 15.76 -16.63 -7.78
CA LYS A 132 15.91 -18.10 -7.65
C LYS A 132 16.26 -18.75 -8.98
N ALA A 133 15.57 -18.40 -10.06
CA ALA A 133 15.85 -18.90 -11.40
C ALA A 133 17.29 -18.56 -11.84
N SER A 134 17.75 -17.34 -11.55
CA SER A 134 19.10 -16.88 -11.87
C SER A 134 20.16 -17.71 -11.13
N LYS A 135 19.96 -17.98 -9.84
CA LYS A 135 20.84 -18.85 -9.04
C LYS A 135 20.91 -20.27 -9.59
N ILE A 136 19.77 -20.88 -9.94
CA ILE A 136 19.74 -22.23 -10.52
C ILE A 136 20.51 -22.29 -11.85
N LYS A 137 20.38 -21.25 -12.68
CA LYS A 137 21.14 -21.15 -13.95
C LYS A 137 22.65 -21.08 -13.71
N GLU A 138 23.09 -20.32 -12.70
CA GLU A 138 24.50 -20.21 -12.32
C GLU A 138 25.06 -21.55 -11.82
N GLU A 139 24.30 -22.27 -10.97
CA GLU A 139 24.72 -23.54 -10.38
C GLU A 139 24.72 -24.69 -11.40
N SER A 140 23.69 -24.78 -12.24
CA SER A 140 23.54 -25.85 -13.23
C SER A 140 24.32 -25.62 -14.52
N GLY A 141 24.74 -24.37 -14.78
CA GLY A 141 25.36 -23.94 -16.04
C GLY A 141 24.43 -24.01 -17.26
N LYS A 142 23.13 -24.27 -17.07
CA LYS A 142 22.13 -24.41 -18.14
C LYS A 142 20.92 -23.55 -17.86
N GLU A 143 20.51 -22.78 -18.86
CA GLU A 143 19.28 -22.00 -18.79
C GLU A 143 18.07 -22.89 -19.15
N ASN A 144 17.03 -22.87 -18.32
CA ASN A 144 15.76 -23.50 -18.67
C ASN A 144 15.05 -22.66 -19.75
N PRO A 145 14.82 -23.19 -20.97
CA PRO A 145 14.21 -22.42 -22.07
C PRO A 145 12.82 -21.88 -21.76
N GLU A 146 12.01 -22.60 -20.97
CA GLU A 146 10.66 -22.17 -20.58
C GLU A 146 10.71 -21.01 -19.59
N ILE A 147 11.71 -21.01 -18.70
CA ILE A 147 11.95 -19.87 -17.81
C ILE A 147 12.38 -18.65 -18.65
N ALA A 148 13.37 -18.80 -19.52
CA ALA A 148 13.86 -17.71 -20.37
C ALA A 148 12.74 -17.09 -21.23
N LYS A 149 11.86 -17.92 -21.78
CA LYS A 149 10.67 -17.48 -22.51
C LYS A 149 9.71 -16.70 -21.61
N SER A 150 9.37 -17.23 -20.44
CA SER A 150 8.48 -16.58 -19.48
C SER A 150 9.02 -15.22 -19.02
N VAL A 151 10.32 -15.10 -18.77
CA VAL A 151 10.97 -13.84 -18.40
C VAL A 151 10.89 -12.81 -19.54
N LYS A 152 11.11 -13.24 -20.79
CA LYS A 152 11.01 -12.36 -21.95
C LYS A 152 9.58 -11.81 -22.14
N GLU A 153 8.58 -12.67 -22.01
CA GLU A 153 7.16 -12.30 -22.10
C GLU A 153 6.78 -11.31 -20.98
N LEU A 154 7.20 -11.60 -19.74
CA LEU A 154 6.97 -10.74 -18.58
C LEU A 154 7.59 -9.35 -18.75
N ASN A 155 8.85 -9.27 -19.20
CA ASN A 155 9.53 -7.99 -19.45
C ASN A 155 8.82 -7.18 -20.53
N HIS A 156 8.36 -7.82 -21.60
CA HIS A 156 7.59 -7.15 -22.63
C HIS A 156 6.25 -6.61 -22.09
N TYR A 157 5.57 -7.39 -21.26
CA TYR A 157 4.34 -6.97 -20.60
C TYR A 157 4.56 -5.73 -19.73
N PHE A 158 5.53 -5.74 -18.81
CA PHE A 158 5.82 -4.58 -17.97
C PHE A 158 6.20 -3.32 -18.76
N GLN A 159 6.91 -3.47 -19.89
CA GLN A 159 7.28 -2.35 -20.76
C GLN A 159 6.11 -1.75 -21.53
N THR A 160 5.05 -2.53 -21.78
CA THR A 160 3.92 -2.13 -22.64
C THR A 160 2.65 -1.83 -21.87
N ALA A 161 2.51 -2.34 -20.63
CA ALA A 161 1.30 -2.20 -19.84
C ALA A 161 1.00 -0.74 -19.49
N GLY A 162 1.97 0.02 -18.97
CA GLY A 162 1.74 1.40 -18.52
C GLY A 162 0.55 1.50 -17.56
N GLU A 163 -0.41 2.39 -17.85
CA GLU A 163 -1.66 2.53 -17.11
C GLU A 163 -2.61 1.32 -17.25
N ASN A 164 -2.41 0.46 -18.27
CA ASN A 164 -3.18 -0.77 -18.49
C ASN A 164 -2.57 -1.98 -17.76
N PHE A 165 -1.81 -1.75 -16.69
CA PHE A 165 -1.33 -2.84 -15.85
C PHE A 165 -2.52 -3.59 -15.23
N ASP A 166 -2.49 -4.90 -15.36
CA ASP A 166 -3.50 -5.84 -14.86
C ASP A 166 -2.82 -6.84 -13.94
N ILE A 167 -3.14 -6.73 -12.65
CA ILE A 167 -2.63 -7.61 -11.62
C ILE A 167 -2.93 -9.09 -11.88
N LYS A 168 -4.00 -9.43 -12.62
CA LYS A 168 -4.32 -10.82 -12.99
C LYS A 168 -3.27 -11.39 -13.94
N ILE A 169 -2.87 -10.63 -14.95
CA ILE A 169 -1.82 -11.04 -15.89
C ILE A 169 -0.49 -11.21 -15.15
N ALA A 170 -0.15 -10.26 -14.26
CA ALA A 170 1.06 -10.37 -13.45
C ALA A 170 1.04 -11.62 -12.54
N LYS A 171 -0.11 -11.96 -11.94
CA LYS A 171 -0.29 -13.20 -11.16
C LYS A 171 -0.09 -14.46 -11.99
N GLU A 172 -0.58 -14.50 -13.22
CA GLU A 172 -0.37 -15.63 -14.12
C GLU A 172 1.12 -15.84 -14.42
N PHE A 173 1.87 -14.77 -14.68
CA PHE A 173 3.33 -14.86 -14.83
C PHE A 173 4.03 -15.32 -13.55
N ARG A 174 3.65 -14.78 -12.39
CA ARG A 174 4.15 -15.18 -11.07
C ARG A 174 3.97 -16.68 -10.86
N ASP A 175 2.76 -17.21 -11.08
CA ASP A 175 2.43 -18.62 -10.90
C ASP A 175 3.20 -19.52 -11.88
N LYS A 176 3.30 -19.12 -13.15
CA LYS A 176 4.06 -19.84 -14.18
C LYS A 176 5.55 -19.93 -13.84
N ILE A 177 6.18 -18.81 -13.49
CA ILE A 177 7.61 -18.77 -13.14
C ILE A 177 7.86 -19.55 -11.84
N LYS A 178 7.03 -19.35 -10.82
CA LYS A 178 7.10 -20.11 -9.57
C LYS A 178 7.11 -21.62 -9.83
N ASN A 179 6.13 -22.11 -10.58
CA ASN A 179 5.98 -23.54 -10.88
C ASN A 179 7.22 -24.09 -11.62
N LEU A 180 7.74 -23.35 -12.60
CA LEU A 180 8.94 -23.75 -13.33
C LEU A 180 10.18 -23.81 -12.41
N VAL A 181 10.33 -22.84 -11.52
CA VAL A 181 11.48 -22.75 -10.61
C VAL A 181 11.43 -23.81 -9.50
N GLU A 182 10.25 -24.09 -8.94
CA GLU A 182 10.08 -25.07 -7.86
C GLU A 182 10.18 -26.52 -8.33
N ASN A 183 10.10 -26.77 -9.65
CA ASN A 183 10.21 -28.10 -10.26
C ASN A 183 11.56 -28.38 -10.93
N LEU A 184 12.57 -27.51 -10.71
CA LEU A 184 13.96 -27.70 -11.15
C LEU A 184 14.80 -28.32 -10.04
#